data_AF-A0A2V1NDN2-F1
#
_entry.id   AF-A0A2V1NDN2-F1
#
_cell.length_a   1.000
_cell.length_b   1.000
_cell.length_c   1.000
_cell.angle_alpha   90.00
_cell.angle_beta   90.00
_cell.angle_gamma   90.00
#
_symmetry.space_group_name_H-M   'P 1'
#
loop_
_entity.id
_entity.type
_entity.pdbx_description
1 polymer ?
#
loop_
_entity_poly.entity_id
_entity_poly.type
_entity_poly.pdbx_seq_one_letter_code
_entity_poly.pdbx_strand_id
1 'polypeptide(L)'
;MTTSASPTARHLWTRARGVALAVALLLVAGVTVAALQSDTHHGELDPRSADPYGSRAIAELLADRGVTTRVVTTLADARAAAGPDSTLLVTVPDLLTERQQSDLRATTAGSGGRTVLVAPGSWSVQTLAPGVVADPATSRDTTLDPDCALPEARRAGAADTGGHRYTVTRQGIDECYPSRRLATLLRVPADSGDGDTIVLGAPDILLNDRLDEQGNASLALQLLGSRPHLVWYLPSLSDSTTGPQEENSLFDLLPSGWLWGTLQLFVAAALAALWRARRFGPLVPERLPVAIRASETVEGRARLYRRADARDRAADALRSATRIRLAPLLGVPAALAHTPETLIPALSDRLGADGQPLNTLLFGPPPGDDAALTALADRLDALESEVRRP
;
A
#
# COMPACT_ATOMS: atom_id res chain seq x y z
N MET A 1 4.20 -21.60 41.15
CA MET A 1 3.37 -20.77 40.24
C MET A 1 4.27 -19.69 39.66
N THR A 2 4.63 -19.78 38.39
CA THR A 2 5.41 -18.75 37.68
C THR A 2 4.46 -17.96 36.80
N THR A 3 4.25 -16.70 37.16
CA THR A 3 3.40 -15.78 36.43
C THR A 3 4.15 -15.33 35.16
N SER A 4 3.59 -15.65 34.00
CA SER A 4 4.06 -15.16 32.70
C SER A 4 3.87 -13.64 32.64
N ALA A 5 4.96 -12.88 32.55
CA ALA A 5 4.88 -11.46 32.24
C ALA A 5 4.57 -11.30 30.74
N SER A 6 3.30 -11.04 30.44
CA SER A 6 2.83 -10.70 29.10
C SER A 6 3.55 -9.43 28.60
N PRO A 7 3.94 -9.36 27.31
CA PRO A 7 4.62 -8.20 26.77
C PRO A 7 3.68 -6.99 26.87
N THR A 8 4.11 -5.96 27.61
CA THR A 8 3.35 -4.73 27.84
C THR A 8 2.90 -4.10 26.53
N ALA A 9 1.61 -3.76 26.42
CA ALA A 9 0.96 -3.19 25.22
C ALA A 9 1.71 -2.01 24.58
N ARG A 10 2.47 -1.23 25.38
CA ARG A 10 3.35 -0.15 24.90
C ARG A 10 4.41 -0.59 23.91
N HIS A 11 4.95 -1.81 24.02
CA HIS A 11 6.05 -2.27 23.18
C HIS A 11 5.58 -2.77 21.80
N LEU A 12 4.31 -3.18 21.70
CA LEU A 12 3.63 -3.46 20.43
C LEU A 12 3.23 -2.15 19.73
N TRP A 13 2.81 -1.14 20.50
CA TRP A 13 2.35 0.14 19.96
C TRP A 13 3.48 0.98 19.34
N THR A 14 4.69 0.95 19.91
CA THR A 14 5.86 1.64 19.32
C THR A 14 6.33 0.99 18.01
N ARG A 15 6.26 -0.33 17.89
CA ARG A 15 6.56 -1.04 16.64
C ARG A 15 5.48 -0.85 15.57
N ALA A 16 4.21 -0.84 15.95
CA ALA A 16 3.11 -0.63 15.03
C ALA A 16 3.07 0.81 14.47
N ARG A 17 3.49 1.81 15.26
CA ARG A 17 3.57 3.21 14.82
C ARG A 17 4.53 3.44 13.66
N GLY A 18 5.70 2.79 13.67
CA GLY A 18 6.66 2.89 12.56
C GLY A 18 6.09 2.35 11.25
N VAL A 19 5.41 1.20 11.32
CA VAL A 19 4.75 0.58 10.16
C VAL A 19 3.57 1.43 9.68
N ALA A 20 2.73 1.92 10.61
CA ALA A 20 1.59 2.78 10.27
C ALA A 20 2.04 4.09 9.62
N LEU A 21 3.12 4.71 10.10
CA LEU A 21 3.69 5.91 9.50
C LEU A 21 4.23 5.64 8.09
N ALA A 22 4.92 4.51 7.89
CA ALA A 22 5.43 4.11 6.57
C ALA A 22 4.30 3.85 5.57
N VAL A 23 3.22 3.18 6.00
CA VAL A 23 2.02 2.96 5.18
C VAL A 23 1.33 4.28 4.86
N ALA A 24 1.18 5.18 5.84
CA ALA A 24 0.59 6.50 5.61
C ALA A 24 1.41 7.33 4.62
N LEU A 25 2.75 7.32 4.73
CA LEU A 25 3.65 7.98 3.77
C LEU A 25 3.52 7.39 2.37
N LEU A 26 3.43 6.07 2.23
CA LEU A 26 3.19 5.40 0.96
C LEU A 26 1.85 5.79 0.33
N LEU A 27 0.79 5.83 1.14
CA LEU A 27 -0.53 6.26 0.68
C LEU A 27 -0.54 7.72 0.25
N VAL A 28 0.04 8.61 1.05
CA VAL A 28 0.16 10.03 0.70
C VAL A 28 0.97 10.20 -0.59
N ALA A 29 2.12 9.53 -0.70
CA ALA A 29 2.93 9.55 -1.92
C ALA A 29 2.13 9.06 -3.14
N GLY A 30 1.41 7.94 -3.01
CA GLY A 30 0.54 7.40 -4.05
C GLY A 30 -0.56 8.37 -4.46
N VAL A 31 -1.23 9.01 -3.50
CA VAL A 31 -2.27 10.02 -3.76
C VAL A 31 -1.68 11.26 -4.43
N THR A 32 -0.51 11.76 -3.99
CA THR A 32 0.13 12.90 -4.66
C THR A 32 0.56 12.57 -6.09
N VAL A 33 1.10 11.38 -6.34
CA VAL A 33 1.46 10.94 -7.70
C VAL A 33 0.22 10.83 -8.57
N ALA A 34 -0.85 10.22 -8.05
CA ALA A 34 -2.12 10.10 -8.77
C ALA A 34 -2.74 11.48 -9.09
N ALA A 35 -2.71 12.42 -8.14
CA ALA A 35 -3.25 13.77 -8.32
C ALA A 35 -2.43 14.60 -9.32
N LEU A 36 -1.10 14.45 -9.34
CA LEU A 36 -0.23 15.13 -10.30
C LEU A 36 -0.36 14.55 -11.72
N GLN A 37 -0.65 13.25 -11.84
CA GLN A 37 -0.88 12.60 -13.14
C GLN A 37 -2.28 12.81 -13.68
N SER A 38 -3.28 13.00 -12.80
CA SER A 38 -4.66 13.23 -13.24
C SER A 38 -4.80 14.53 -14.02
N ASP A 39 -4.15 15.61 -13.61
CA ASP A 39 -4.33 16.92 -14.26
C ASP A 39 -3.67 17.03 -15.64
N THR A 40 -2.70 16.19 -16.00
CA THR A 40 -1.87 16.41 -17.21
C THR A 40 -2.39 15.77 -18.49
N HIS A 41 -3.40 14.88 -18.46
CA HIS A 41 -3.88 14.14 -19.65
C HIS A 41 -5.42 14.13 -19.82
N HIS A 42 -6.13 15.07 -19.20
CA HIS A 42 -7.57 15.19 -19.43
C HIS A 42 -7.86 15.49 -20.91
N GLY A 43 -8.75 14.69 -21.51
CA GLY A 43 -9.17 14.89 -22.90
C GLY A 43 -8.08 14.70 -23.94
N GLU A 44 -7.05 13.89 -23.65
CA GLU A 44 -6.01 13.53 -24.62
C GLU A 44 -6.63 12.97 -25.91
N LEU A 45 -6.25 13.55 -27.04
CA LEU A 45 -6.81 13.26 -28.36
C LEU A 45 -8.34 13.43 -28.50
N ASP A 46 -9.00 14.11 -27.56
CA ASP A 46 -10.44 14.44 -27.69
C ASP A 46 -10.60 15.69 -28.59
N PRO A 47 -11.33 15.59 -29.71
CA PRO A 47 -11.55 16.70 -30.64
C PRO A 47 -12.46 17.80 -30.05
N ARG A 48 -13.03 17.59 -28.85
CA ARG A 48 -13.81 18.59 -28.13
C ARG A 48 -12.97 19.33 -27.09
N SER A 49 -11.79 18.80 -26.72
CA SER A 49 -10.92 19.41 -25.71
C SER A 49 -9.98 20.45 -26.33
N ALA A 50 -9.97 21.64 -25.71
CA ALA A 50 -9.04 22.72 -26.03
C ALA A 50 -7.75 22.66 -25.20
N ASP A 51 -7.59 21.64 -24.35
CA ASP A 51 -6.38 21.43 -23.56
C ASP A 51 -5.17 21.17 -24.46
N PRO A 52 -3.92 21.38 -23.97
CA PRO A 52 -2.70 21.17 -24.76
C PRO A 52 -2.65 19.82 -25.48
N TYR A 53 -3.05 18.74 -24.79
CA TYR A 53 -3.06 17.38 -25.31
C TYR A 53 -4.37 16.99 -26.04
N GLY A 54 -5.34 17.90 -26.14
CA GLY A 54 -6.57 17.69 -26.92
C GLY A 54 -6.35 17.82 -28.43
N SER A 55 -7.41 17.64 -29.21
CA SER A 55 -7.35 17.71 -30.69
C SER A 55 -8.38 18.67 -31.31
N ARG A 56 -8.93 19.61 -30.53
CA ARG A 56 -9.93 20.56 -31.02
C ARG A 56 -9.45 21.42 -32.19
N ALA A 57 -8.20 21.85 -32.19
CA ALA A 57 -7.68 22.69 -33.27
C ALA A 57 -7.78 21.98 -34.64
N ILE A 58 -7.48 20.68 -34.69
CA ILE A 58 -7.60 19.90 -35.92
C ILE A 58 -9.05 19.71 -36.31
N ALA A 59 -9.93 19.41 -35.35
CA ALA A 59 -11.35 19.22 -35.61
C ALA A 59 -11.98 20.47 -36.25
N GLU A 60 -11.66 21.66 -35.75
CA GLU A 60 -12.12 22.94 -36.31
C GLU A 60 -11.52 23.19 -37.71
N LEU A 61 -10.21 22.94 -37.91
CA LEU A 61 -9.54 23.11 -39.21
C LEU A 61 -10.02 22.13 -40.29
N LEU A 62 -10.48 20.94 -39.89
CA LEU A 62 -11.12 19.95 -40.77
C LEU A 62 -12.56 20.37 -41.10
N ALA A 63 -13.31 20.87 -40.12
CA ALA A 63 -14.65 21.41 -40.33
C ALA A 63 -14.66 22.58 -41.30
N ASP A 64 -13.69 23.51 -41.19
CA ASP A 64 -13.48 24.62 -42.12
C ASP A 64 -13.19 24.16 -43.56
N ARG A 65 -12.66 22.94 -43.73
CA ARG A 65 -12.40 22.31 -45.03
C ARG A 65 -13.55 21.39 -45.49
N GLY A 66 -14.68 21.42 -44.81
CA GLY A 66 -15.88 20.66 -45.17
C GLY A 66 -15.88 19.19 -44.75
N VAL A 67 -14.97 18.78 -43.86
CA VAL A 67 -14.95 17.42 -43.31
C VAL A 67 -15.85 17.37 -42.08
N THR A 68 -16.83 16.47 -42.10
CA THR A 68 -17.78 16.30 -40.98
C THR A 68 -17.22 15.31 -39.97
N THR A 69 -17.04 15.74 -38.72
CA THR A 69 -16.46 14.91 -37.65
C THR A 69 -17.55 14.34 -36.76
N ARG A 70 -17.55 13.01 -36.56
CA ARG A 70 -18.44 12.29 -35.63
C ARG A 70 -17.60 11.59 -34.57
N VAL A 71 -17.75 12.02 -33.33
CA VAL A 71 -17.07 11.40 -32.18
C VAL A 71 -17.86 10.18 -31.73
N VAL A 72 -17.17 9.06 -31.55
CA VAL A 72 -17.74 7.81 -31.02
C VAL A 72 -16.86 7.23 -29.93
N THR A 73 -17.49 6.56 -28.97
CA THR A 73 -16.79 5.95 -27.82
C THR A 73 -17.02 4.45 -27.71
N THR A 74 -17.78 3.87 -28.64
CA THR A 74 -18.02 2.44 -28.72
C THR A 74 -17.50 1.87 -30.03
N LEU A 75 -17.00 0.64 -29.97
CA LEU A 75 -16.54 -0.09 -31.13
C LEU A 75 -17.69 -0.37 -32.11
N ALA A 76 -18.91 -0.61 -31.60
CA ALA A 76 -20.08 -0.85 -32.43
C ALA A 76 -20.40 0.38 -33.30
N ASP A 77 -20.40 1.57 -32.71
CA ASP A 77 -20.65 2.82 -33.44
C ASP A 77 -19.51 3.13 -34.42
N ALA A 78 -18.26 2.85 -34.05
CA ALA A 78 -17.10 2.99 -34.93
C ALA A 78 -17.23 2.09 -36.17
N ARG A 79 -17.56 0.82 -35.98
CA ARG A 79 -17.80 -0.14 -37.07
C ARG A 79 -18.97 0.25 -37.95
N ALA A 80 -20.08 0.72 -37.35
CA ALA A 80 -21.29 1.07 -38.08
C ALA A 80 -21.12 2.28 -39.03
N ALA A 81 -20.16 3.18 -38.76
CA ALA A 81 -19.88 4.31 -39.65
C ALA A 81 -18.60 4.15 -40.47
N ALA A 82 -17.93 3.01 -40.40
CA ALA A 82 -16.86 2.70 -41.33
C ALA A 82 -17.48 2.44 -42.71
N GLY A 83 -17.00 3.18 -43.72
CA GLY A 83 -17.49 3.10 -45.09
C GLY A 83 -16.54 3.80 -46.08
N PRO A 84 -16.86 3.75 -47.39
CA PRO A 84 -15.94 4.19 -48.45
C PRO A 84 -15.65 5.69 -48.41
N ASP A 85 -16.61 6.50 -47.94
CA ASP A 85 -16.47 7.95 -47.82
C ASP A 85 -16.05 8.40 -46.43
N SER A 86 -15.55 7.47 -45.61
CA SER A 86 -15.14 7.74 -44.23
C SER A 86 -13.65 7.52 -43.98
N THR A 87 -13.09 8.37 -43.12
CA THR A 87 -11.83 8.11 -42.41
C THR A 87 -12.17 7.71 -40.98
N LEU A 88 -11.78 6.52 -40.54
CA LEU A 88 -11.92 6.08 -39.16
C LEU A 88 -10.60 6.27 -38.41
N LEU A 89 -10.56 7.21 -37.47
CA LEU A 89 -9.42 7.44 -36.59
C LEU A 89 -9.60 6.64 -35.29
N VAL A 90 -8.62 5.81 -34.95
CA VAL A 90 -8.55 5.05 -33.70
C VAL A 90 -7.45 5.65 -32.85
N THR A 91 -7.84 6.41 -31.83
CA THR A 91 -6.91 7.22 -30.99
C THR A 91 -6.01 6.39 -30.10
N VAL A 92 -6.51 5.28 -29.54
CA VAL A 92 -5.73 4.41 -28.65
C VAL A 92 -6.01 2.93 -28.95
N PRO A 93 -5.41 2.36 -30.02
CA PRO A 93 -5.65 0.97 -30.43
C PRO A 93 -5.38 -0.06 -29.33
N ASP A 94 -4.43 0.22 -28.44
CA ASP A 94 -3.98 -0.66 -27.35
C ASP A 94 -5.01 -0.81 -26.21
N LEU A 95 -6.06 0.02 -26.18
CA LEU A 95 -7.18 -0.17 -25.24
C LEU A 95 -8.18 -1.23 -25.71
N LEU A 96 -8.11 -1.66 -26.98
CA LEU A 96 -9.01 -2.67 -27.52
C LEU A 96 -8.49 -4.06 -27.18
N THR A 97 -9.40 -4.92 -26.73
CA THR A 97 -9.13 -6.36 -26.59
C THR A 97 -8.83 -6.99 -27.95
N GLU A 98 -8.15 -8.14 -27.96
CA GLU A 98 -7.81 -8.89 -29.18
C GLU A 98 -9.04 -9.17 -30.07
N ARG A 99 -10.18 -9.51 -29.44
CA ARG A 99 -11.45 -9.73 -30.14
C ARG A 99 -11.97 -8.44 -30.77
N GLN A 100 -11.95 -7.34 -30.03
CA GLN A 100 -12.35 -6.02 -30.52
C GLN A 100 -11.47 -5.54 -31.68
N GLN A 101 -10.15 -5.77 -31.61
CA GLN A 101 -9.23 -5.48 -32.70
C GLN A 101 -9.53 -6.32 -33.95
N SER A 102 -9.82 -7.60 -33.77
CA SER A 102 -10.18 -8.52 -34.86
C SER A 102 -11.48 -8.10 -35.55
N ASP A 103 -12.51 -7.76 -34.78
CA ASP A 103 -13.80 -7.28 -35.29
C ASP A 103 -13.64 -5.94 -36.05
N LEU A 104 -12.84 -5.03 -35.49
CA LEU A 104 -12.55 -3.74 -36.12
C LEU A 104 -11.85 -3.94 -37.47
N ARG A 105 -10.78 -4.74 -37.50
CA ARG A 105 -10.02 -5.07 -38.71
C ARG A 105 -10.90 -5.73 -39.77
N ALA A 106 -11.74 -6.70 -39.38
CA ALA A 106 -12.65 -7.37 -40.31
C ALA A 106 -13.62 -6.38 -40.98
N THR A 107 -14.07 -5.36 -40.22
CA THR A 107 -14.96 -4.32 -40.74
C THR A 107 -14.21 -3.37 -41.67
N THR A 108 -13.03 -2.89 -41.27
CA THR A 108 -12.30 -1.85 -42.01
C THR A 108 -11.67 -2.38 -43.30
N ALA A 109 -11.21 -3.64 -43.31
CA ALA A 109 -10.56 -4.27 -44.47
C ALA A 109 -11.44 -4.29 -45.73
N GLY A 110 -12.77 -4.35 -45.57
CA GLY A 110 -13.74 -4.36 -46.68
C GLY A 110 -14.51 -3.05 -46.85
N SER A 111 -14.24 -2.02 -46.03
CA SER A 111 -15.05 -0.79 -46.00
C SER A 111 -14.82 0.13 -47.20
N GLY A 112 -13.67 0.01 -47.88
CA GLY A 112 -13.23 0.95 -48.93
C GLY A 112 -12.81 2.33 -48.42
N GLY A 113 -12.90 2.57 -47.10
CA GLY A 113 -12.51 3.81 -46.44
C GLY A 113 -11.04 3.81 -45.98
N ARG A 114 -10.64 4.90 -45.34
CA ARG A 114 -9.32 5.01 -44.69
C ARG A 114 -9.45 4.69 -43.20
N THR A 115 -8.53 3.90 -42.66
CA THR A 115 -8.38 3.71 -41.21
C THR A 115 -7.07 4.34 -40.75
N VAL A 116 -7.07 5.14 -39.69
CA VAL A 116 -5.87 5.74 -39.12
C VAL A 116 -5.69 5.21 -37.70
N LEU A 117 -4.56 4.57 -37.43
CA LEU A 117 -4.21 4.00 -36.14
C LEU A 117 -3.14 4.87 -35.50
N VAL A 118 -3.45 5.43 -34.34
CA VAL A 118 -2.52 6.30 -33.60
C VAL A 118 -1.70 5.47 -32.63
N ALA A 119 -0.39 5.50 -32.79
CA ALA A 119 0.59 4.86 -31.93
C ALA A 119 0.25 3.40 -31.53
N PRO A 120 -0.18 2.50 -32.44
CA PRO A 120 -0.46 1.13 -32.05
C PRO A 120 0.82 0.42 -31.61
N GLY A 121 0.79 -0.18 -30.42
CA GLY A 121 1.86 -1.00 -29.89
C GLY A 121 1.99 -2.34 -30.62
N SER A 122 2.91 -3.18 -30.14
CA SER A 122 3.26 -4.45 -30.79
C SER A 122 2.09 -5.43 -30.94
N TRP A 123 1.19 -5.49 -29.95
CA TRP A 123 0.01 -6.35 -30.03
C TRP A 123 -0.98 -5.80 -31.06
N SER A 124 -1.38 -4.54 -30.92
CA SER A 124 -2.47 -3.96 -31.72
C SER A 124 -2.11 -3.83 -33.19
N VAL A 125 -0.88 -3.43 -33.50
CA VAL A 125 -0.46 -3.26 -34.90
C VAL A 125 -0.46 -4.59 -35.65
N GLN A 126 -0.09 -5.70 -34.98
CA GLN A 126 -0.01 -7.02 -35.61
C GLN A 126 -1.40 -7.54 -36.03
N THR A 127 -2.43 -7.20 -35.27
CA THR A 127 -3.83 -7.54 -35.59
C THR A 127 -4.44 -6.55 -36.59
N LEU A 128 -4.30 -5.24 -36.34
CA LEU A 128 -5.01 -4.20 -37.08
C LEU A 128 -4.36 -3.85 -38.43
N ALA A 129 -3.04 -4.03 -38.57
CA ALA A 129 -2.28 -3.77 -39.78
C ALA A 129 -1.42 -5.00 -40.15
N PRO A 130 -2.01 -6.01 -40.82
CA PRO A 130 -1.29 -7.25 -41.14
C PRO A 130 0.01 -6.98 -41.89
N GLY A 131 1.08 -7.67 -41.52
CA GLY A 131 2.41 -7.51 -42.13
C GLY A 131 3.19 -6.29 -41.64
N VAL A 132 2.73 -5.66 -40.56
CA VAL A 132 3.46 -4.63 -39.82
C VAL A 132 3.84 -5.18 -38.45
N VAL A 133 5.06 -4.90 -38.01
CA VAL A 133 5.60 -5.29 -36.70
C VAL A 133 6.18 -4.05 -36.02
N ALA A 134 5.77 -3.77 -34.78
CA ALA A 134 6.37 -2.69 -34.00
C ALA A 134 7.72 -3.12 -33.42
N ASP A 135 8.71 -2.24 -33.49
CA ASP A 135 9.97 -2.38 -32.79
C ASP A 135 9.77 -2.13 -31.28
N PRO A 136 10.44 -2.91 -30.40
CA PRO A 136 10.33 -2.72 -28.96
C PRO A 136 10.83 -1.35 -28.46
N ALA A 137 11.71 -0.69 -29.22
CA ALA A 137 12.23 0.62 -28.92
C ALA A 137 11.59 1.70 -29.82
N THR A 138 11.22 2.81 -29.19
CA THR A 138 10.70 4.00 -29.87
C THR A 138 11.82 4.83 -30.51
N SER A 139 11.45 5.74 -31.39
CA SER A 139 12.32 6.80 -31.90
C SER A 139 12.81 7.66 -30.74
N ARG A 140 14.07 8.12 -30.84
CA ARG A 140 14.62 9.13 -29.92
C ARG A 140 14.47 10.54 -30.47
N ASP A 141 14.30 10.66 -31.78
CA ASP A 141 14.09 11.91 -32.48
C ASP A 141 12.58 12.11 -32.60
N THR A 142 12.09 13.30 -32.26
CA THR A 142 10.67 13.66 -32.36
C THR A 142 10.32 14.08 -33.79
N THR A 143 11.11 14.98 -34.36
CA THR A 143 10.94 15.50 -35.71
C THR A 143 11.71 14.65 -36.72
N LEU A 144 11.03 14.20 -37.78
CA LEU A 144 11.61 13.38 -38.84
C LEU A 144 11.28 13.96 -40.21
N ASP A 145 12.17 13.76 -41.18
CA ASP A 145 11.94 14.13 -42.58
C ASP A 145 11.21 13.01 -43.35
N PRO A 146 10.33 13.35 -44.31
CA PRO A 146 9.64 12.37 -45.13
C PRO A 146 10.59 11.84 -46.20
N ASP A 147 10.94 10.55 -46.12
CA ASP A 147 11.73 9.85 -47.14
C ASP A 147 10.86 8.85 -47.92
N CYS A 148 9.82 9.37 -48.60
CA CYS A 148 8.85 8.53 -49.30
C CYS A 148 8.08 9.27 -50.41
N ALA A 149 7.34 8.50 -51.21
CA ALA A 149 6.54 9.05 -52.32
C ALA A 149 5.12 9.50 -51.91
N LEU A 150 4.72 9.27 -50.67
CA LEU A 150 3.38 9.61 -50.17
C LEU A 150 3.13 11.13 -50.31
N PRO A 151 2.14 11.57 -51.10
CA PRO A 151 1.89 12.98 -51.35
C PRO A 151 1.63 13.79 -50.08
N GLU A 152 0.97 13.19 -49.09
CA GLU A 152 0.66 13.79 -47.80
C GLU A 152 1.94 14.12 -47.01
N ALA A 153 2.85 13.16 -46.92
CA ALA A 153 4.14 13.33 -46.25
C ALA A 153 5.03 14.35 -46.95
N ARG A 154 5.12 14.30 -48.29
CA ARG A 154 5.94 15.26 -49.05
C ARG A 154 5.44 16.69 -48.94
N ARG A 155 4.12 16.90 -48.89
CA ARG A 155 3.53 18.24 -48.70
C ARG A 155 3.70 18.76 -47.27
N ALA A 156 3.74 17.87 -46.29
CA ALA A 156 4.01 18.23 -44.91
C ALA A 156 5.48 18.61 -44.69
N GLY A 157 6.42 17.90 -45.33
CA GLY A 157 7.83 18.04 -45.00
C GLY A 157 8.12 17.41 -43.64
N ALA A 158 9.09 17.96 -42.92
CA ALA A 158 9.44 17.51 -41.58
C ALA A 158 8.22 17.55 -40.64
N ALA A 159 8.03 16.52 -39.81
CA ALA A 159 6.90 16.44 -38.88
C ALA A 159 7.28 15.65 -37.63
N ASP A 160 6.59 15.90 -36.52
CA ASP A 160 6.79 15.23 -35.24
C ASP A 160 6.13 13.85 -35.21
N THR A 161 6.64 12.92 -36.00
CA THR A 161 6.15 11.53 -36.07
C THR A 161 6.97 10.57 -35.22
N GLY A 162 7.91 11.08 -34.42
CA GLY A 162 8.80 10.31 -33.57
C GLY A 162 8.06 9.56 -32.46
N GLY A 163 8.00 8.24 -32.57
CA GLY A 163 7.34 7.39 -31.58
C GLY A 163 7.61 5.91 -31.84
N HIS A 164 6.57 5.09 -31.90
CA HIS A 164 6.71 3.71 -32.37
C HIS A 164 7.32 3.67 -33.76
N ARG A 165 8.21 2.70 -33.93
CA ARG A 165 8.89 2.41 -35.19
C ARG A 165 8.42 1.07 -35.68
N TYR A 166 8.26 0.93 -36.98
CA TYR A 166 7.67 -0.25 -37.58
C TYR A 166 8.57 -0.84 -38.64
N THR A 167 8.50 -2.17 -38.75
CA THR A 167 9.08 -2.94 -39.85
C THR A 167 7.93 -3.57 -40.63
N VAL A 168 8.07 -3.61 -41.95
CA VAL A 168 7.11 -4.26 -42.85
C VAL A 168 7.63 -5.64 -43.26
N THR A 169 6.73 -6.63 -43.35
CA THR A 169 7.04 -7.99 -43.82
C THR A 169 6.40 -8.28 -45.18
N ARG A 170 5.60 -7.34 -45.70
CA ARG A 170 4.92 -7.41 -47.00
C ARG A 170 5.37 -6.26 -47.91
N GLN A 171 5.42 -6.55 -49.21
CA GLN A 171 5.69 -5.57 -50.26
C GLN A 171 4.48 -4.66 -50.53
N GLY A 172 4.71 -3.43 -51.00
CA GLY A 172 3.64 -2.49 -51.38
C GLY A 172 3.04 -1.69 -50.21
N ILE A 173 3.66 -1.76 -49.03
CA ILE A 173 3.40 -0.82 -47.93
C ILE A 173 4.32 0.39 -48.14
N ASP A 174 3.77 1.60 -48.13
CA ASP A 174 4.60 2.80 -48.17
C ASP A 174 5.16 3.08 -46.79
N GLU A 175 6.48 3.20 -46.71
CA GLU A 175 7.25 3.48 -45.50
C GLU A 175 7.71 4.94 -45.53
N CYS A 176 7.29 5.75 -44.55
CA CYS A 176 7.60 7.17 -44.45
C CYS A 176 8.19 7.52 -43.08
N TYR A 177 8.85 8.68 -43.02
CA TYR A 177 9.46 9.24 -41.81
C TYR A 177 10.38 8.22 -41.10
N PRO A 178 11.51 7.83 -41.72
CA PRO A 178 12.39 6.82 -41.16
C PRO A 178 13.16 7.33 -39.95
N SER A 179 13.11 6.60 -38.84
CA SER A 179 14.00 6.75 -37.69
C SER A 179 14.95 5.55 -37.62
N ARG A 180 16.22 5.78 -37.96
CA ARG A 180 17.27 4.73 -37.99
C ARG A 180 16.86 3.51 -38.81
N ARG A 181 16.38 3.73 -40.05
CA ARG A 181 15.93 2.74 -41.04
C ARG A 181 14.55 2.11 -40.82
N LEU A 182 13.87 2.40 -39.73
CA LEU A 182 12.49 1.93 -39.49
C LEU A 182 11.53 3.09 -39.67
N ALA A 183 10.38 2.84 -40.30
CA ALA A 183 9.37 3.85 -40.55
C ALA A 183 8.58 4.19 -39.29
N THR A 184 8.16 5.45 -39.16
CA THR A 184 7.21 5.89 -38.11
C THR A 184 5.84 6.23 -38.67
N LEU A 185 5.69 6.27 -40.00
CA LEU A 185 4.41 6.34 -40.68
C LEU A 185 4.37 5.26 -41.76
N LEU A 186 3.28 4.50 -41.78
CA LEU A 186 3.03 3.50 -42.82
C LEU A 186 1.69 3.75 -43.51
N ARG A 187 1.63 3.49 -44.81
CA ARG A 187 0.36 3.31 -45.52
C ARG A 187 0.27 1.87 -46.01
N VAL A 188 -0.65 1.11 -45.43
CA VAL A 188 -0.96 -0.26 -45.81
C VAL A 188 -2.19 -0.23 -46.72
N PRO A 189 -2.07 -0.51 -48.03
CA PRO A 189 -3.21 -0.60 -48.91
C PRO A 189 -4.15 -1.73 -48.48
N ALA A 190 -5.46 -1.57 -48.67
CA ALA A 190 -6.39 -2.68 -48.53
C ALA A 190 -6.13 -3.74 -49.62
N ASP A 191 -6.42 -5.00 -49.31
CA ASP A 191 -6.30 -6.10 -50.28
C ASP A 191 -7.30 -5.95 -51.45
N SER A 192 -8.39 -5.21 -51.23
CA SER A 192 -9.42 -4.93 -52.24
C SER A 192 -10.04 -3.55 -52.05
N GLY A 193 -10.37 -2.87 -53.15
CA GLY A 193 -10.99 -1.54 -53.15
C GLY A 193 -10.00 -0.40 -52.95
N ASP A 194 -10.52 0.80 -52.76
CA ASP A 194 -9.72 2.04 -52.64
C ASP A 194 -9.37 2.39 -51.18
N GLY A 195 -9.50 1.44 -50.26
CA GLY A 195 -9.23 1.64 -48.84
C GLY A 195 -7.74 1.55 -48.49
N ASP A 196 -7.36 2.14 -47.38
CA ASP A 196 -6.02 2.03 -46.81
C ASP A 196 -6.02 2.13 -45.28
N THR A 197 -4.97 1.62 -44.65
CA THR A 197 -4.70 1.76 -43.22
C THR A 197 -3.41 2.57 -43.04
N ILE A 198 -3.54 3.74 -42.43
CA ILE A 198 -2.42 4.57 -42.01
C ILE A 198 -2.04 4.18 -40.58
N VAL A 199 -0.77 3.88 -40.36
CA VAL A 199 -0.21 3.64 -39.02
C VAL A 199 0.68 4.81 -38.67
N LEU A 200 0.37 5.52 -37.59
CA LEU A 200 1.17 6.62 -37.05
C LEU A 200 1.92 6.14 -35.81
N GLY A 201 3.22 6.39 -35.73
CA GLY A 201 4.04 6.01 -34.59
C GLY A 201 3.82 6.86 -33.35
N ALA A 202 3.29 8.06 -33.51
CA ALA A 202 3.15 9.05 -32.45
C ALA A 202 1.83 9.83 -32.60
N PRO A 203 1.22 10.27 -31.48
CA PRO A 203 0.04 11.12 -31.49
C PRO A 203 0.35 12.61 -31.72
N ASP A 204 1.61 13.02 -31.66
CA ASP A 204 2.03 14.43 -31.53
C ASP A 204 1.44 15.34 -32.60
N ILE A 205 1.38 14.91 -33.86
CA ILE A 205 0.78 15.70 -34.96
C ILE A 205 -0.73 15.98 -34.76
N LEU A 206 -1.37 15.27 -33.83
CA LEU A 206 -2.79 15.38 -33.50
C LEU A 206 -3.07 16.29 -32.29
N LEU A 207 -2.04 16.72 -31.58
CA LEU A 207 -2.17 17.48 -30.33
C LEU A 207 -2.23 18.99 -30.59
N ASN A 208 -3.04 19.70 -29.81
CA ASN A 208 -3.21 21.15 -29.94
C ASN A 208 -1.90 21.92 -29.73
N ASP A 209 -1.02 21.48 -28.81
CA ASP A 209 0.24 22.15 -28.47
C ASP A 209 1.40 21.91 -29.45
N ARG A 210 1.22 20.97 -30.39
CA ARG A 210 2.21 20.63 -31.43
C ARG A 210 1.72 20.92 -32.84
N LEU A 211 0.46 21.27 -33.02
CA LEU A 211 -0.14 21.34 -34.34
C LEU A 211 0.53 22.38 -35.27
N ASP A 212 0.97 23.49 -34.70
CA ASP A 212 1.63 24.61 -35.40
C ASP A 212 3.15 24.42 -35.57
N GLU A 213 3.70 23.32 -35.06
CA GLU A 213 5.11 22.96 -35.22
C GLU A 213 5.34 22.21 -36.54
N GLN A 214 6.45 22.52 -37.22
CA GLN A 214 6.91 21.83 -38.43
C GLN A 214 5.79 21.70 -39.50
N GLY A 215 5.63 20.50 -40.06
CA GLY A 215 4.57 20.11 -40.99
C GLY A 215 3.37 19.43 -40.35
N ASN A 216 3.21 19.48 -39.01
CA ASN A 216 2.24 18.67 -38.26
C ASN A 216 0.80 18.90 -38.72
N ALA A 217 0.35 20.16 -38.77
CA ALA A 217 -0.98 20.50 -39.30
C ALA A 217 -1.18 20.02 -40.74
N SER A 218 -0.18 20.23 -41.60
CA SER A 218 -0.25 19.81 -43.00
C SER A 218 -0.43 18.30 -43.11
N LEU A 219 0.35 17.52 -42.34
CA LEU A 219 0.26 16.07 -42.34
C LEU A 219 -1.09 15.59 -41.79
N ALA A 220 -1.48 16.04 -40.59
CA ALA A 220 -2.70 15.60 -39.92
C ALA A 220 -3.96 15.90 -40.75
N LEU A 221 -4.07 17.11 -41.30
CA LEU A 221 -5.22 17.52 -42.11
C LEU A 221 -5.35 16.70 -43.39
N GLN A 222 -4.24 16.33 -44.02
CA GLN A 222 -4.27 15.54 -45.25
C GLN A 222 -4.54 14.06 -44.99
N LEU A 223 -4.03 13.51 -43.88
CA LEU A 223 -4.30 12.12 -43.50
C LEU A 223 -5.76 11.92 -43.10
N LEU A 224 -6.28 12.82 -42.26
CA LEU A 224 -7.65 12.72 -41.72
C LEU A 224 -8.72 13.23 -42.69
N GLY A 225 -8.40 14.28 -43.45
CA GLY A 225 -9.30 14.92 -44.40
C GLY A 225 -9.29 14.33 -45.82
N SER A 226 -8.78 13.11 -46.00
CA SER A 226 -8.80 12.44 -47.32
C SER A 226 -10.20 12.04 -47.79
N ARG A 227 -11.17 12.01 -46.86
CA ARG A 227 -12.57 11.64 -47.07
C ARG A 227 -13.50 12.68 -46.42
N PRO A 228 -14.76 12.83 -46.88
CA PRO A 228 -15.68 13.87 -46.37
C PRO A 228 -16.20 13.62 -44.95
N HIS A 229 -16.15 12.38 -44.45
CA HIS A 229 -16.62 12.01 -43.11
C HIS A 229 -15.46 11.49 -42.26
N LEU A 230 -15.19 12.13 -41.13
CA LEU A 230 -14.22 11.66 -40.13
C LEU A 230 -14.96 11.05 -38.94
N VAL A 231 -14.73 9.77 -38.68
CA VAL A 231 -15.20 9.09 -37.47
C VAL A 231 -14.05 9.09 -36.48
N TRP A 232 -14.21 9.82 -35.39
CA TRP A 232 -13.21 9.94 -34.33
C TRP A 232 -13.54 8.97 -33.20
N TYR A 233 -12.87 7.82 -33.18
CA TYR A 233 -13.09 6.80 -32.16
C TYR A 233 -12.15 6.99 -30.97
N LEU A 234 -12.75 7.25 -29.79
CA LEU A 234 -12.09 7.30 -28.49
C LEU A 234 -12.47 6.05 -27.69
N PRO A 235 -11.64 4.99 -27.71
CA PRO A 235 -11.90 3.79 -26.93
C PRO A 235 -11.98 4.14 -25.44
N SER A 236 -12.98 3.59 -24.75
CA SER A 236 -13.10 3.70 -23.29
C SER A 236 -13.05 2.31 -22.67
N LEU A 237 -12.47 2.20 -21.47
CA LEU A 237 -12.42 0.95 -20.70
C LEU A 237 -13.83 0.41 -20.34
N SER A 238 -14.88 1.21 -20.55
CA SER A 238 -16.28 0.85 -20.31
C SER A 238 -16.92 0.13 -21.49
N ASP A 239 -16.30 0.12 -22.67
CA ASP A 239 -16.86 -0.48 -23.90
C ASP A 239 -16.76 -2.03 -23.93
N SER A 240 -16.15 -2.64 -22.90
CA SER A 240 -16.02 -4.09 -22.73
C SER A 240 -17.35 -4.79 -22.36
N THR A 241 -18.44 -4.05 -22.14
CA THR A 241 -19.68 -4.61 -21.56
C THR A 241 -20.74 -5.08 -22.56
N THR A 242 -20.46 -5.11 -23.87
CA THR A 242 -21.50 -5.37 -24.90
C THR A 242 -21.36 -6.73 -25.60
N GLY A 243 -20.90 -7.76 -24.88
CA GLY A 243 -20.96 -9.18 -25.26
C GLY A 243 -21.49 -10.02 -24.09
N PRO A 244 -22.07 -11.21 -24.33
CA PRO A 244 -22.69 -12.03 -23.28
C PRO A 244 -21.68 -12.27 -22.15
N GLN A 245 -22.12 -12.00 -20.91
CA GLN A 245 -21.36 -12.09 -19.67
C GLN A 245 -20.52 -13.38 -19.58
N GLU A 246 -19.25 -13.28 -19.97
CA GLU A 246 -18.21 -14.06 -19.31
C GLU A 246 -17.79 -13.25 -18.09
N GLU A 247 -17.99 -13.83 -16.92
CA GLU A 247 -17.54 -13.31 -15.63
C GLU A 247 -16.01 -13.28 -15.63
N ASN A 248 -15.42 -12.27 -16.27
CA ASN A 248 -13.99 -12.03 -16.20
C ASN A 248 -13.68 -11.68 -14.75
N SER A 249 -12.98 -12.58 -14.07
CA SER A 249 -12.69 -12.43 -12.64
C SER A 249 -11.84 -11.16 -12.44
N LEU A 250 -11.95 -10.54 -11.27
CA LEU A 250 -11.19 -9.34 -10.89
C LEU A 250 -9.66 -9.45 -11.12
N PHE A 251 -9.13 -10.66 -11.31
CA PHE A 251 -7.74 -10.92 -11.62
C PHE A 251 -7.34 -10.63 -13.09
N ASP A 252 -8.28 -10.57 -14.03
CA ASP A 252 -8.00 -10.25 -15.45
C ASP A 252 -7.84 -8.74 -15.71
N LEU A 253 -8.24 -7.91 -14.75
CA LEU A 253 -8.06 -6.46 -14.80
C LEU A 253 -6.69 -6.02 -14.25
N LEU A 254 -5.91 -6.94 -13.71
CA LEU A 254 -4.58 -6.66 -13.17
C LEU A 254 -3.52 -6.85 -14.27
N PRO A 255 -2.69 -5.84 -14.57
CA PRO A 255 -1.58 -5.97 -15.52
C PRO A 255 -0.70 -7.18 -15.20
N SER A 256 -0.26 -7.93 -16.22
CA SER A 256 0.46 -9.21 -16.06
C SER A 256 1.70 -9.16 -15.15
N GLY A 257 2.31 -7.98 -14.98
CA GLY A 257 3.42 -7.74 -14.05
C GLY A 257 3.06 -7.77 -12.56
N TRP A 258 1.79 -7.59 -12.19
CA TRP A 258 1.35 -7.55 -10.79
C TRP A 258 1.41 -8.91 -10.10
N LEU A 259 1.25 -10.00 -10.84
CA LEU A 259 1.48 -11.37 -10.35
C LEU A 259 2.93 -11.57 -9.88
N TRP A 260 3.91 -10.97 -10.57
CA TRP A 260 5.30 -11.01 -10.16
C TRP A 260 5.56 -10.16 -8.91
N GLY A 261 4.91 -9.00 -8.81
CA GLY A 261 4.98 -8.15 -7.61
C GLY A 261 4.39 -8.84 -6.37
N THR A 262 3.22 -9.46 -6.51
CA THR A 262 2.58 -10.19 -5.40
C THR A 262 3.37 -11.45 -5.00
N LEU A 263 3.96 -12.16 -5.97
CA LEU A 263 4.86 -13.30 -5.71
C LEU A 263 6.12 -12.86 -4.94
N GLN A 264 6.75 -11.75 -5.33
CA GLN A 264 7.91 -11.22 -4.61
C GLN A 264 7.55 -10.83 -3.17
N LEU A 265 6.39 -10.22 -2.97
CA LEU A 265 5.90 -9.82 -1.66
C LEU A 265 5.57 -11.04 -0.78
N PHE A 266 5.01 -12.10 -1.38
CA PHE A 266 4.80 -13.39 -0.74
C PHE A 266 6.12 -14.06 -0.33
N VAL A 267 7.11 -14.10 -1.23
CA VAL A 267 8.44 -14.66 -0.93
C VAL A 267 9.13 -13.86 0.18
N ALA A 268 9.07 -12.53 0.15
CA ALA A 268 9.61 -11.68 1.20
C ALA A 268 8.92 -11.94 2.55
N ALA A 269 7.60 -12.06 2.56
CA ALA A 269 6.83 -12.40 3.75
C ALA A 269 7.18 -13.81 4.28
N ALA A 270 7.34 -14.79 3.40
CA ALA A 270 7.74 -16.15 3.75
C ALA A 270 9.15 -16.18 4.35
N LEU A 271 10.11 -15.47 3.77
CA LEU A 271 11.47 -15.34 4.30
C LEU A 271 11.48 -14.63 5.65
N ALA A 272 10.69 -13.57 5.81
CA ALA A 272 10.54 -12.87 7.08
C ALA A 272 9.90 -13.78 8.15
N ALA A 273 8.88 -14.57 7.78
CA ALA A 273 8.27 -15.55 8.65
C ALA A 273 9.27 -16.65 9.03
N LEU A 274 10.06 -17.16 8.09
CA LEU A 274 11.09 -18.18 8.35
C LEU A 274 12.20 -17.66 9.27
N TRP A 275 12.66 -16.43 9.03
CA TRP A 275 13.65 -15.74 9.87
C TRP A 275 13.13 -15.55 11.29
N ARG A 276 11.87 -15.15 11.43
CA ARG A 276 11.23 -14.90 12.72
C ARG A 276 10.79 -16.18 13.44
N ALA A 277 10.55 -17.25 12.70
CA ALA A 277 10.23 -18.59 13.20
C ALA A 277 11.49 -19.36 13.65
N ARG A 278 12.69 -18.94 13.23
CA ARG A 278 13.95 -19.41 13.84
C ARG A 278 14.07 -18.86 15.25
N ARG A 279 13.42 -19.56 16.18
CA ARG A 279 13.47 -19.36 17.61
C ARG A 279 14.93 -19.52 18.07
N PHE A 280 15.57 -18.46 18.56
CA PHE A 280 16.73 -18.62 19.43
C PHE A 280 16.27 -19.45 20.62
N GLY A 281 16.93 -20.59 20.85
CA GLY A 281 16.53 -21.64 21.80
C GLY A 281 16.32 -21.13 23.23
N PRO A 282 15.81 -21.99 24.13
CA PRO A 282 15.52 -21.59 25.51
C PRO A 282 16.76 -20.94 26.14
N LEU A 283 16.56 -19.75 26.72
CA LEU A 283 17.56 -19.14 27.60
C LEU A 283 17.90 -20.16 28.68
N VAL A 284 19.19 -20.47 28.81
CA VAL A 284 19.73 -21.46 29.74
C VAL A 284 19.05 -21.29 31.10
N PRO A 285 18.34 -22.32 31.63
CA PRO A 285 17.77 -22.24 32.96
C PRO A 285 18.94 -22.27 33.95
N GLU A 286 19.26 -21.12 34.51
CA GLU A 286 20.21 -21.03 35.61
C GLU A 286 19.68 -21.85 36.81
N ARG A 287 20.51 -22.76 37.33
CA ARG A 287 20.13 -23.64 38.44
C ARG A 287 19.96 -22.79 39.70
N LEU A 288 18.71 -22.58 40.12
CA LEU A 288 18.42 -22.02 41.45
C LEU A 288 18.87 -23.02 42.54
N PRO A 289 19.68 -22.60 43.53
CA PRO A 289 20.13 -23.50 44.58
C PRO A 289 18.99 -23.79 45.56
N VAL A 290 18.79 -25.09 45.82
CA VAL A 290 18.17 -25.77 46.99
C VAL A 290 17.05 -25.03 47.73
N ALA A 291 15.86 -25.63 47.75
CA ALA A 291 14.75 -25.21 48.62
C ALA A 291 15.14 -25.38 50.11
N ILE A 292 15.44 -24.27 50.79
CA ILE A 292 15.74 -24.23 52.21
C ILE A 292 14.42 -24.25 53.00
N ARG A 293 14.31 -25.10 54.04
CA ARG A 293 13.12 -25.13 54.90
C ARG A 293 12.99 -23.80 55.65
N ALA A 294 11.77 -23.27 55.78
CA ALA A 294 11.51 -21.99 56.45
C ALA A 294 12.02 -21.93 57.90
N SER A 295 12.18 -23.08 58.58
CA SER A 295 12.79 -23.15 59.91
C SER A 295 14.27 -22.75 59.92
N GLU A 296 15.04 -23.10 58.87
CA GLU A 296 16.47 -22.80 58.80
C GLU A 296 16.73 -21.31 58.55
N THR A 297 15.85 -20.62 57.81
CA THR A 297 15.98 -19.17 57.58
C THR A 297 15.65 -18.35 58.83
N VAL A 298 14.67 -18.79 59.62
CA VAL A 298 14.35 -18.18 60.92
C VAL A 298 15.49 -18.37 61.91
N GLU A 299 16.03 -19.60 62.02
CA GLU A 299 17.15 -19.88 62.92
C GLU A 299 18.42 -19.12 62.48
N GLY A 300 18.72 -19.09 61.18
CA GLY A 300 19.84 -18.32 60.64
C GLY A 300 19.73 -16.83 60.96
N ARG A 301 18.53 -16.25 60.79
CA ARG A 301 18.28 -14.84 61.11
C ARG A 301 18.36 -14.55 62.62
N ALA A 302 17.87 -15.46 63.47
CA ALA A 302 18.00 -15.34 64.92
C ALA A 302 19.47 -15.39 65.37
N ARG A 303 20.28 -16.30 64.79
CA ARG A 303 21.73 -16.37 65.06
C ARG A 303 22.45 -15.10 64.61
N LEU A 304 22.06 -14.50 63.48
CA LEU A 304 22.62 -13.22 63.03
C LEU A 304 22.27 -12.06 63.98
N TYR A 305 21.03 -11.97 64.45
CA TYR A 305 20.63 -10.95 65.43
C TYR A 305 21.37 -11.10 66.75
N ARG A 306 21.54 -12.34 67.24
CA ARG A 306 22.33 -12.61 68.44
C ARG A 306 23.80 -12.25 68.26
N ARG A 307 24.41 -12.63 67.12
CA ARG A 307 25.83 -12.33 66.84
C ARG A 307 26.11 -10.83 66.70
N ALA A 308 25.14 -10.08 66.19
CA ALA A 308 25.25 -8.63 66.02
C ALA A 308 24.75 -7.84 67.24
N ASP A 309 24.36 -8.51 68.32
CA ASP A 309 23.81 -7.89 69.53
C ASP A 309 22.58 -6.99 69.27
N ALA A 310 21.84 -7.27 68.19
CA ALA A 310 20.78 -6.43 67.63
C ALA A 310 19.42 -6.67 68.32
N ARG A 311 19.39 -6.42 69.64
CA ARG A 311 18.22 -6.63 70.51
C ARG A 311 17.05 -5.72 70.15
N ASP A 312 17.35 -4.50 69.74
CA ASP A 312 16.41 -3.51 69.22
C ASP A 312 15.61 -4.07 68.04
N ARG A 313 16.31 -4.59 67.02
CA ARG A 313 15.69 -5.13 65.81
C ARG A 313 14.91 -6.41 66.06
N ALA A 314 15.39 -7.25 66.98
CA ALA A 314 14.67 -8.46 67.39
C ALA A 314 13.35 -8.10 68.10
N ALA A 315 13.39 -7.15 69.04
CA ALA A 315 12.21 -6.67 69.76
C ALA A 315 11.19 -6.01 68.81
N ASP A 316 11.64 -5.17 67.89
CA ASP A 316 10.77 -4.51 66.90
C ASP A 316 10.12 -5.51 65.94
N ALA A 317 10.87 -6.53 65.50
CA ALA A 317 10.32 -7.59 64.66
C ALA A 317 9.22 -8.39 65.39
N LEU A 318 9.45 -8.75 66.66
CA LEU A 318 8.45 -9.44 67.50
C LEU A 318 7.21 -8.57 67.69
N ARG A 319 7.38 -7.33 68.17
CA ARG A 319 6.28 -6.38 68.39
C ARG A 319 5.50 -6.08 67.11
N SER A 320 6.20 -5.89 65.98
CA SER A 320 5.56 -5.66 64.68
C SER A 320 4.70 -6.85 64.26
N ALA A 321 5.23 -8.07 64.37
CA ALA A 321 4.52 -9.28 64.02
C ALA A 321 3.30 -9.50 64.94
N THR A 322 3.44 -9.29 66.25
CA THR A 322 2.33 -9.40 67.22
C THR A 322 1.24 -8.37 66.91
N ARG A 323 1.57 -7.10 66.63
CA ARG A 323 0.59 -6.07 66.24
C ARG A 323 -0.20 -6.46 64.98
N ILE A 324 0.48 -6.97 63.96
CA ILE A 324 -0.15 -7.43 62.71
C ILE A 324 -1.11 -8.60 62.95
N ARG A 325 -0.76 -9.53 63.86
CA ARG A 325 -1.62 -10.68 64.21
C ARG A 325 -2.81 -10.29 65.11
N LEU A 326 -2.65 -9.30 65.99
CA LEU A 326 -3.71 -8.82 66.88
C LEU A 326 -4.75 -7.95 66.15
N ALA A 327 -4.33 -7.12 65.18
CA ALA A 327 -5.22 -6.20 64.46
C ALA A 327 -6.52 -6.85 63.93
N PRO A 328 -6.51 -7.99 63.20
CA PRO A 328 -7.74 -8.62 62.73
C PRO A 328 -8.62 -9.19 63.86
N LEU A 329 -8.05 -9.57 65.00
CA LEU A 329 -8.80 -10.09 66.16
C LEU A 329 -9.59 -8.98 66.88
N LEU A 330 -9.16 -7.73 66.73
CA LEU A 330 -9.75 -6.56 67.38
C LEU A 330 -10.59 -5.70 66.42
N GLY A 331 -10.77 -6.14 65.16
CA GLY A 331 -11.49 -5.38 64.14
C GLY A 331 -10.73 -4.14 63.61
N VAL A 332 -9.43 -4.05 63.85
CA VAL A 332 -8.58 -2.94 63.39
C VAL A 332 -7.98 -3.26 62.01
N PRO A 333 -8.05 -2.37 61.01
CA PRO A 333 -7.38 -2.57 59.73
C PRO A 333 -5.87 -2.76 59.89
N ALA A 334 -5.28 -3.72 59.17
CA ALA A 334 -3.85 -4.05 59.29
C ALA A 334 -2.90 -2.85 59.03
N ALA A 335 -3.33 -1.88 58.21
CA ALA A 335 -2.59 -0.64 57.97
C ALA A 335 -2.44 0.24 59.23
N LEU A 336 -3.38 0.12 60.18
CA LEU A 336 -3.43 0.85 61.45
C LEU A 336 -2.93 -0.02 62.62
N ALA A 337 -2.31 -1.18 62.35
CA ALA A 337 -1.74 -2.04 63.40
C ALA A 337 -0.54 -1.38 64.10
N HIS A 338 0.15 -0.46 63.43
CA HIS A 338 1.34 0.20 63.96
C HIS A 338 1.05 1.56 64.61
N THR A 339 -0.21 1.97 64.70
CA THR A 339 -0.62 3.22 65.36
C THR A 339 -1.10 2.94 66.79
N PRO A 340 -0.41 3.47 67.83
CA PRO A 340 -0.75 3.19 69.23
C PRO A 340 -2.14 3.74 69.60
N GLU A 341 -2.52 4.87 69.02
CA GLU A 341 -3.80 5.54 69.29
C GLU A 341 -5.02 4.73 68.85
N THR A 342 -4.87 3.82 67.89
CA THR A 342 -5.96 2.98 67.40
C THR A 342 -5.93 1.59 68.02
N LEU A 343 -4.74 1.01 68.23
CA LEU A 343 -4.59 -0.36 68.70
C LEU A 343 -4.78 -0.50 70.22
N ILE A 344 -4.26 0.45 71.01
CA ILE A 344 -4.30 0.36 72.48
C ILE A 344 -5.73 0.45 73.02
N PRO A 345 -6.60 1.37 72.54
CA PRO A 345 -8.00 1.42 73.01
C PRO A 345 -8.75 0.14 72.66
N ALA A 346 -8.62 -0.37 71.43
CA ALA A 346 -9.27 -1.60 71.00
C ALA A 346 -8.84 -2.83 71.81
N LEU A 347 -7.56 -2.90 72.20
CA LEU A 347 -7.04 -3.95 73.07
C LEU A 347 -7.55 -3.82 74.51
N SER A 348 -7.65 -2.59 75.02
CA SER A 348 -8.12 -2.31 76.38
C SER A 348 -9.61 -2.65 76.56
N ASP A 349 -10.43 -2.35 75.56
CA ASP A 349 -11.85 -2.77 75.52
C ASP A 349 -12.01 -4.29 75.54
N ARG A 350 -11.07 -5.03 74.94
CA ARG A 350 -11.12 -6.50 74.85
C ARG A 350 -10.65 -7.20 76.13
N LEU A 351 -9.64 -6.66 76.83
CA LEU A 351 -9.00 -7.30 77.99
C LEU A 351 -9.54 -6.84 79.35
N GLY A 352 -10.23 -5.69 79.43
CA GLY A 352 -10.67 -5.11 80.70
C GLY A 352 -9.56 -4.35 81.44
N ALA A 353 -9.93 -3.52 82.42
CA ALA A 353 -9.09 -2.47 83.00
C ALA A 353 -7.99 -2.93 83.99
N ASP A 354 -7.58 -4.21 83.96
CA ASP A 354 -6.57 -4.74 84.88
C ASP A 354 -5.24 -5.06 84.14
N GLY A 355 -4.25 -4.19 84.33
CA GLY A 355 -2.97 -4.66 84.89
C GLY A 355 -1.72 -4.80 84.02
N GLN A 356 -1.68 -4.44 82.73
CA GLN A 356 -0.40 -4.40 81.99
C GLN A 356 -0.19 -3.07 81.24
N PRO A 357 1.04 -2.48 81.28
CA PRO A 357 1.36 -1.32 80.46
C PRO A 357 1.49 -1.73 78.98
N LEU A 358 0.36 -1.87 78.30
CA LEU A 358 0.24 -2.30 76.89
C LEU A 358 1.07 -1.44 75.95
N ASN A 359 1.15 -0.14 76.24
CA ASN A 359 1.97 0.80 75.48
C ASN A 359 3.46 0.42 75.56
N THR A 360 3.99 0.17 76.76
CA THR A 360 5.38 -0.24 76.95
C THR A 360 5.66 -1.62 76.35
N LEU A 361 4.68 -2.53 76.36
CA LEU A 361 4.84 -3.87 75.81
C LEU A 361 4.94 -3.85 74.27
N LEU A 362 4.02 -3.14 73.59
CA LEU A 362 3.91 -3.12 72.13
C LEU A 362 4.72 -2.01 71.44
N PHE A 363 5.02 -0.91 72.14
CA PHE A 363 5.67 0.30 71.60
C PHE A 363 6.79 0.84 72.49
N GLY A 364 7.19 0.13 73.55
CA GLY A 364 8.19 0.59 74.50
C GLY A 364 9.64 0.55 73.99
N PRO A 365 10.60 1.01 74.82
CA PRO A 365 12.01 1.02 74.48
C PRO A 365 12.56 -0.39 74.21
N PRO A 366 13.73 -0.50 73.55
CA PRO A 366 14.40 -1.79 73.33
C PRO A 366 14.85 -2.43 74.65
N PRO A 367 14.88 -3.78 74.74
CA PRO A 367 15.35 -4.48 75.93
C PRO A 367 16.86 -4.29 76.14
N GLY A 368 17.28 -4.17 77.41
CA GLY A 368 18.68 -3.93 77.78
C GLY A 368 19.58 -5.17 77.74
N ASP A 369 19.00 -6.37 77.88
CA ASP A 369 19.71 -7.64 77.85
C ASP A 369 18.89 -8.75 77.19
N ASP A 370 19.51 -9.91 76.96
CA ASP A 370 18.88 -11.06 76.31
C ASP A 370 17.76 -11.64 77.16
N ALA A 371 17.88 -11.59 78.49
CA ALA A 371 16.84 -12.05 79.42
C ALA A 371 15.56 -11.21 79.31
N ALA A 372 15.69 -9.89 79.19
CA ALA A 372 14.58 -8.98 78.96
C ALA A 372 13.94 -9.17 77.57
N LEU A 373 14.73 -9.54 76.55
CA LEU A 373 14.20 -9.87 75.23
C LEU A 373 13.37 -11.17 75.25
N THR A 374 13.83 -12.20 75.95
CA THR A 374 13.05 -13.45 76.13
C THR A 374 11.78 -13.18 76.92
N ALA A 375 11.88 -12.43 78.03
CA ALA A 375 10.70 -12.05 78.82
C ALA A 375 9.71 -11.20 78.02
N LEU A 376 10.18 -10.35 77.10
CA LEU A 376 9.34 -9.61 76.16
C LEU A 376 8.59 -10.55 75.21
N ALA A 377 9.28 -11.53 74.62
CA ALA A 377 8.67 -12.52 73.74
C ALA A 377 7.57 -13.31 74.46
N ASP A 378 7.86 -13.81 75.67
CA ASP A 378 6.90 -14.56 76.48
C ASP A 378 5.65 -13.72 76.82
N ARG A 379 5.83 -12.44 77.16
CA ARG A 379 4.70 -11.52 77.44
C ARG A 379 3.87 -11.21 76.19
N LEU A 380 4.50 -11.09 75.01
CA LEU A 380 3.79 -10.87 73.75
C LEU A 380 2.98 -12.10 73.34
N ASP A 381 3.52 -13.31 73.55
CA ASP A 381 2.81 -14.56 73.27
C ASP A 381 1.68 -14.82 74.27
N ALA A 382 1.87 -14.46 75.54
CA ALA A 382 0.82 -14.50 76.56
C ALA A 382 -0.33 -13.57 76.19
N LEU A 383 -0.03 -12.33 75.77
CA LEU A 383 -1.01 -11.36 75.31
C LEU A 383 -1.79 -11.86 74.08
N GLU A 384 -1.10 -12.42 73.09
CA GLU A 384 -1.75 -12.99 71.90
C GLU A 384 -2.67 -14.16 72.28
N SER A 385 -2.25 -14.99 73.23
CA SER A 385 -3.04 -16.12 73.72
C SER A 385 -4.29 -15.66 74.49
N GLU A 386 -4.19 -14.58 75.27
CA GLU A 386 -5.28 -14.02 76.04
C GLU A 386 -6.36 -13.41 75.14
N VAL A 387 -5.95 -12.63 74.12
CA VAL A 387 -6.88 -12.04 73.14
C VAL A 387 -7.60 -13.10 72.29
N ARG A 388 -6.94 -14.23 72.02
CA ARG A 388 -7.53 -15.36 71.27
C ARG A 388 -8.54 -16.17 72.08
N ARG A 389 -8.55 -16.06 73.40
CA ARG A 389 -9.57 -16.72 74.24
C ARG A 389 -10.90 -15.94 74.11
N PRO A 390 -12.03 -16.65 73.94
CA PRO A 390 -13.31 -16.04 73.62
C PRO A 390 -13.84 -15.11 74.71
#